data_AF-A0A957P4D4-F1
#
_entry.id   AF-A0A957P4D4-F1
#
_cell.length_a   1.000
_cell.length_b   1.000
_cell.length_c   1.000
_cell.angle_alpha   90.00
_cell.angle_beta   90.00
_cell.angle_gamma   90.00
#
_symmetry.space_group_name_H-M   'P 1'
#
loop_
_entity.id
_entity.type
_entity.pdbx_description
1 polymer ?
#
loop_
_entity_poly.entity_id
_entity_poly.type
_entity_poly.pdbx_seq_one_letter_code
_entity_poly.pdbx_strand_id
1 'polypeptide(L)'
;CLSGADANEGAFKFARRHAYDKGNKEKYHILAFTNAFHGRLFGSLAATPRPKYQEAFLPLMPGVRFAEFNNLESARAQMDDNV
;
A
#
# COMPACT_ATOMS: atom_id res chain seq x y z
N CYS A 1 -14.21 1.79 -12.59
CA CYS A 1 -12.76 2.06 -12.77
C CYS A 1 -12.35 1.66 -14.17
N LEU A 2 -11.42 2.38 -14.82
CA LEU A 2 -11.00 2.13 -16.21
C LEU A 2 -9.80 1.18 -16.31
N SER A 3 -9.06 1.00 -15.21
CA SER A 3 -7.90 0.11 -15.13
C SER A 3 -7.78 -0.57 -13.76
N GLY A 4 -6.91 -1.57 -13.67
CA GLY A 4 -6.55 -2.19 -12.39
C GLY A 4 -5.84 -1.23 -11.42
N ALA A 5 -5.10 -0.25 -11.95
CA ALA A 5 -4.47 0.78 -11.13
C ALA A 5 -5.53 1.69 -10.49
N ASP A 6 -6.55 2.11 -11.25
CA ASP A 6 -7.67 2.91 -10.71
C ASP A 6 -8.47 2.13 -9.66
N ALA A 7 -8.63 0.83 -9.86
CA ALA A 7 -9.29 -0.04 -8.90
C ALA A 7 -8.49 -0.12 -7.59
N ASN A 8 -7.17 -0.25 -7.66
CA ASN A 8 -6.30 -0.27 -6.48
C ASN A 8 -6.27 1.10 -5.76
N GLU A 9 -6.21 2.22 -6.47
CA GLU A 9 -6.36 3.56 -5.85
C GLU A 9 -7.70 3.69 -5.12
N GLY A 10 -8.78 3.19 -5.72
CA GLY A 10 -10.10 3.11 -5.07
C GLY A 10 -10.05 2.26 -3.80
N ALA A 11 -9.51 1.05 -3.87
CA ALA A 11 -9.39 0.13 -2.73
C ALA A 11 -8.58 0.76 -1.58
N PHE A 12 -7.44 1.38 -1.87
CA PHE A 12 -6.61 2.05 -0.88
C PHE A 12 -7.36 3.20 -0.19
N LYS A 13 -8.09 4.01 -0.96
CA LYS A 13 -8.92 5.09 -0.43
C LYS A 13 -10.05 4.57 0.46
N PHE A 14 -10.74 3.51 0.05
CA PHE A 14 -11.82 2.93 0.85
C PHE A 14 -11.31 2.30 2.15
N ALA A 15 -10.16 1.61 2.13
CA ALA A 15 -9.53 1.07 3.33
C ALA A 15 -9.19 2.19 4.34
N ARG A 16 -8.52 3.25 3.88
CA ARG A 16 -8.20 4.43 4.71
C ARG A 16 -9.46 5.14 5.22
N ARG A 17 -10.46 5.32 4.35
CA ARG A 17 -11.74 5.94 4.73
C ARG A 17 -12.46 5.15 5.81
N HIS A 18 -12.49 3.83 5.68
CA HIS A 18 -13.11 2.94 6.66
C HIS A 18 -12.45 3.10 8.04
N ALA A 19 -11.12 3.11 8.10
CA ALA A 19 -10.39 3.32 9.34
C ALA A 19 -10.67 4.71 9.94
N TYR A 20 -10.68 5.76 9.11
CA TYR A 20 -11.04 7.12 9.52
C TYR A 20 -12.44 7.20 10.13
N ASP A 21 -13.45 6.62 9.46
CA ASP A 21 -14.85 6.62 9.92
C ASP A 21 -15.03 5.84 11.23
N LYS A 22 -14.11 4.93 11.57
CA LYS A 22 -14.05 4.21 12.84
C LYS A 22 -13.29 4.97 13.95
N GLY A 23 -12.83 6.19 13.66
CA GLY A 23 -12.10 7.03 14.61
C GLY A 23 -10.58 6.81 14.62
N ASN A 24 -10.05 5.90 13.79
CA ASN A 24 -8.63 5.57 13.74
C ASN A 24 -7.91 6.44 12.69
N LYS A 25 -7.69 7.72 13.02
CA LYS A 25 -7.10 8.69 12.07
C LYS A 25 -5.67 8.35 11.65
N GLU A 26 -4.93 7.67 12.51
CA GLU A 26 -3.54 7.23 12.26
C GLU A 26 -3.45 5.89 11.50
N LYS A 27 -4.57 5.18 11.33
CA LYS A 27 -4.62 3.88 10.65
C LYS A 27 -4.78 4.04 9.14
N TYR A 28 -3.70 4.48 8.49
CA TYR A 28 -3.65 4.72 7.05
C TYR A 28 -2.54 3.93 6.33
N HIS A 29 -1.78 3.12 7.05
CA HIS A 29 -0.72 2.34 6.43
C HIS A 29 -1.31 1.21 5.58
N ILE A 30 -0.56 0.80 4.55
CA ILE A 30 -0.93 -0.30 3.66
C ILE A 30 0.24 -1.27 3.64
N LEU A 31 0.00 -2.51 4.02
CA LEU A 31 0.97 -3.59 3.88
C LEU A 31 0.89 -4.19 2.48
N ALA A 32 1.98 -4.09 1.73
CA ALA A 32 2.19 -4.76 0.46
C ALA A 32 3.28 -5.84 0.60
N PHE A 33 3.48 -6.64 -0.44
CA PHE A 33 4.43 -7.76 -0.41
C PHE A 33 5.52 -7.61 -1.46
N THR A 34 6.69 -8.18 -1.19
CA THR A 34 7.78 -8.28 -2.18
C THR A 34 7.26 -8.91 -3.48
N ASN A 35 7.83 -8.50 -4.62
CA ASN A 35 7.45 -8.93 -5.97
C ASN A 35 6.05 -8.50 -6.47
N ALA A 36 5.24 -7.85 -5.63
CA ALA A 36 3.91 -7.39 -6.01
C ALA A 36 3.91 -6.34 -7.15
N PHE A 37 2.75 -6.17 -7.78
CA PHE A 37 2.50 -5.14 -8.77
C PHE A 37 1.04 -4.68 -8.66
N HIS A 38 0.83 -3.45 -8.21
CA HIS A 38 -0.51 -2.87 -7.99
C HIS A 38 -0.84 -1.77 -9.01
N GLY A 39 0.11 -1.34 -9.84
CA GLY A 39 -0.10 -0.32 -10.84
C GLY A 39 1.00 0.74 -10.82
N ARG A 40 0.77 1.84 -11.54
CA ARG A 40 1.73 2.93 -11.71
C ARG A 40 1.15 4.32 -11.41
N LEU A 41 -0.04 4.38 -10.82
CA LEU A 41 -0.58 5.62 -10.23
C LEU A 41 0.03 5.86 -8.85
N PHE A 42 -0.04 7.07 -8.29
CA PHE A 42 0.72 7.46 -7.10
C PHE A 42 0.67 6.49 -5.91
N GLY A 43 -0.52 6.07 -5.47
CA GLY A 43 -0.67 5.10 -4.38
C GLY A 43 -0.31 3.68 -4.81
N SER A 44 -0.79 3.25 -5.98
CA SER A 44 -0.50 1.92 -6.53
C SER A 44 1.00 1.67 -6.83
N LEU A 45 1.72 2.71 -7.21
CA LEU A 45 3.16 2.70 -7.44
C LEU A 45 3.91 2.63 -6.10
N ALA A 46 3.45 3.37 -5.09
CA ALA A 46 3.99 3.28 -3.75
C ALA A 46 3.87 1.84 -3.20
N ALA A 47 2.77 1.13 -3.51
CA ALA A 47 2.56 -0.28 -3.18
C ALA A 47 3.29 -1.28 -4.09
N THR A 48 3.95 -0.86 -5.17
CA THR A 48 4.63 -1.73 -6.14
C THR A 48 6.14 -1.72 -5.89
N PRO A 49 6.74 -2.70 -5.17
CA PRO A 49 8.15 -2.66 -4.75
C PRO A 49 9.09 -3.03 -5.92
N ARG A 50 9.18 -2.15 -6.90
CA ARG A 50 10.01 -2.31 -8.10
C ARG A 50 10.78 -1.01 -8.34
N PRO A 51 12.06 -0.91 -7.93
CA PRO A 51 12.85 0.32 -8.02
C PRO A 51 12.83 0.95 -9.41
N LYS A 52 12.97 0.15 -10.46
CA LYS A 52 12.86 0.58 -11.87
C LYS A 52 11.60 1.41 -12.18
N TYR A 53 10.48 1.16 -11.50
CA TYR A 53 9.25 1.94 -11.68
C TYR A 53 9.12 3.10 -10.69
N GLN A 54 9.81 3.04 -9.54
CA GLN A 54 9.66 3.99 -8.44
C GLN A 54 10.69 5.13 -8.46
N GLU A 55 11.93 4.86 -8.90
CA GLU A 55 13.08 5.76 -8.78
C GLU A 55 12.81 7.19 -9.26
N ALA A 56 12.16 7.35 -10.42
CA ALA A 56 11.86 8.65 -11.01
C ALA A 56 10.78 9.45 -10.26
N PHE A 57 10.09 8.84 -9.28
CA PHE A 57 8.93 9.41 -8.59
C PHE A 57 9.13 9.50 -7.07
N LEU A 58 10.36 9.34 -6.60
CA LEU A 58 10.69 9.53 -5.20
C LEU A 58 10.57 11.03 -4.81
N PRO A 59 10.07 11.35 -3.60
CA PRO A 59 9.55 10.43 -2.59
C PRO A 59 8.16 9.87 -2.96
N LEU A 60 7.95 8.58 -2.65
CA LEU A 60 6.67 7.92 -2.85
C LEU A 60 5.62 8.36 -1.82
N MET A 61 4.35 8.06 -2.10
CA MET A 61 3.26 8.27 -1.14
C MET A 61 3.55 7.49 0.16
N PRO A 62 3.55 8.16 1.33
CA PRO A 62 3.98 7.55 2.58
C PRO A 62 2.96 6.55 3.13
N GLY A 63 3.43 5.70 4.04
CA GLY A 63 2.58 4.74 4.75
C GLY A 63 2.42 3.39 4.05
N VAL A 64 3.14 3.11 2.96
CA VAL A 64 3.27 1.74 2.47
C VAL A 64 4.38 1.02 3.24
N ARG A 65 4.08 -0.18 3.73
CA ARG A 65 5.04 -1.13 4.32
C ARG A 65 5.17 -2.36 3.45
N PHE A 66 6.28 -3.07 3.59
CA PHE A 66 6.54 -4.28 2.82
C PHE A 66 6.88 -5.47 3.72
N ALA A 67 6.23 -6.59 3.45
CA ALA A 67 6.59 -7.91 3.98
C ALA A 67 7.05 -8.84 2.84
N GLU A 68 7.75 -9.91 3.20
CA GLU A 68 8.08 -10.97 2.24
C GLU A 68 6.84 -11.74 1.80
N PHE A 69 6.69 -11.93 0.49
CA PHE A 69 5.64 -12.79 -0.05
C PHE A 69 5.80 -14.23 0.46
N ASN A 70 4.67 -14.88 0.80
CA ASN A 70 4.61 -16.22 1.41
C ASN A 70 5.32 -16.38 2.77
N ASN A 71 5.66 -15.29 3.45
CA ASN A 71 6.24 -15.31 4.79
C ASN A 71 5.28 -14.72 5.81
N LEU A 72 4.58 -15.57 6.56
CA LEU A 72 3.61 -15.14 7.57
C LEU A 72 4.27 -14.41 8.74
N GLU A 73 5.48 -14.80 9.13
CA GLU A 73 6.22 -14.14 10.21
C GLU A 73 6.60 -12.72 9.81
N SER A 74 7.08 -12.54 8.58
CA SER A 74 7.36 -11.21 8.00
C SER A 74 6.11 -10.34 7.95
N ALA A 75 4.96 -10.91 7.52
CA ALA A 75 3.69 -10.19 7.52
C ALA A 75 3.28 -9.77 8.94
N ARG A 76 3.33 -10.68 9.91
CA ARG A 76 3.00 -10.39 11.31
C ARG A 76 3.88 -9.29 11.90
N ALA A 77 5.18 -9.30 11.59
CA ALA A 77 6.12 -8.29 12.07
C ALA A 77 5.85 -6.88 11.53
N GLN A 78 5.14 -6.74 10.41
CA GLN A 78 4.80 -5.43 9.82
C GLN A 78 3.44 -4.89 10.29
N MET A 79 2.60 -5.72 10.92
CA MET A 79 1.28 -5.34 11.41
C MET A 79 1.39 -4.56 12.73
N ASP A 80 0.70 -3.44 12.81
CA ASP A 80 0.45 -2.69 14.04
C ASP A 80 -0.94 -2.04 13.96
N ASP A 81 -1.28 -1.19 14.94
CA ASP A 81 -2.59 -0.53 15.00
C ASP A 81 -2.83 0.41 13.81
N ASN A 82 -1.76 0.87 13.15
CA ASN A 82 -1.80 1.84 12.05
C ASN A 82 -1.89 1.20 10.65
N VAL A 83 -1.71 -0.13 10.54
CA VAL A 83 -1.87 -0.92 9.29
C VAL A 83 -3.29 -1.43 9.13
#